data_AF-A0A365K3V9-F1
#
_entry.id   AF-A0A365K3V9-F1
#
_cell.length_a   1.000
_cell.length_b   1.000
_cell.length_c   1.000
_cell.angle_alpha   90.00
_cell.angle_beta   90.00
_cell.angle_gamma   90.00
#
_symmetry.space_group_name_H-M   'P 1'
#
loop_
_entity.id
_entity.type
_entity.pdbx_description
1 polymer ?
#
loop_
_entity_poly.entity_id
_entity_poly.type
_entity_poly.pdbx_seq_one_letter_code
_entity_poly.pdbx_strand_id
1 'polypeptide(L)'
;MWKGIRWTAFSVLMAISILFAVKGVQVWLMRHATEPVAIQFYFFEIGEAVLPGNLVSYAVAFFVAAFITAVAAFAFIARRLFGF
;
A
#
# COMPACT_ATOMS: atom_id res chain seq x y z
N MET A 1 7.83 -17.05 24.67
CA MET A 1 6.65 -16.79 23.81
C MET A 1 7.10 -15.94 22.62
N TRP A 2 6.66 -16.21 21.38
CA TRP A 2 6.64 -15.25 20.23
C TRP A 2 7.77 -15.21 19.18
N LYS A 3 8.37 -16.33 18.74
CA LYS A 3 9.06 -16.34 17.43
C LYS A 3 8.06 -16.29 16.26
N GLY A 4 6.94 -17.03 16.35
CA GLY A 4 5.92 -17.11 15.30
C GLY A 4 5.17 -15.79 15.05
N ILE A 5 4.70 -15.11 16.10
CA ILE A 5 3.87 -13.90 15.98
C ILE A 5 4.55 -12.76 15.22
N ARG A 6 5.87 -12.61 15.34
CA ARG A 6 6.61 -11.54 14.64
C ARG A 6 6.83 -11.84 13.15
N TRP A 7 7.04 -13.11 12.79
CA TRP A 7 7.05 -13.54 11.39
C TRP A 7 5.65 -13.42 10.77
N THR A 8 4.61 -13.76 11.51
CA THR A 8 3.23 -13.52 11.08
C THR A 8 2.98 -12.03 10.85
N ALA A 9 3.38 -11.16 11.78
CA ALA A 9 3.25 -9.71 11.62
C ALA A 9 4.02 -9.17 10.40
N PHE A 10 5.24 -9.66 10.16
CA PHE A 10 6.00 -9.32 8.96
C PHE A 10 5.27 -9.73 7.69
N SER A 11 4.83 -10.98 7.59
CA SER A 11 4.10 -11.49 6.42
C SER A 11 2.82 -10.71 6.16
N VAL A 12 2.09 -10.34 7.21
CA VAL A 12 0.88 -9.51 7.12
C VAL A 12 1.22 -8.11 6.61
N LEU A 13 2.23 -7.45 7.17
CA LEU A 13 2.64 -6.11 6.73
C LEU A 13 3.16 -6.12 5.29
N MET A 14 3.91 -7.15 4.89
CA MET A 14 4.35 -7.32 3.51
C MET A 14 3.17 -7.56 2.57
N ALA A 15 2.20 -8.38 2.95
CA ALA A 15 0.99 -8.59 2.14
C ALA A 15 0.21 -7.28 1.95
N ILE A 16 0.06 -6.46 3.01
CA ILE A 16 -0.59 -5.14 2.92
C ILE A 16 0.22 -4.19 2.02
N SER A 17 1.55 -4.17 2.16
CA SER A 17 2.42 -3.36 1.29
C SER A 17 2.24 -3.72 -0.19
N ILE A 18 2.21 -5.02 -0.52
CA ILE A 18 1.96 -5.50 -1.89
C ILE A 18 0.59 -5.03 -2.37
N LEU A 19 -0.44 -5.11 -1.54
CA LEU A 19 -1.80 -4.68 -1.91
C LEU A 19 -1.87 -3.17 -2.20
N PHE A 20 -1.18 -2.35 -1.42
CA PHE A 20 -1.01 -0.92 -1.73
C PHE A 20 -0.29 -0.71 -3.06
N ALA A 21 0.80 -1.45 -3.33
CA ALA A 21 1.54 -1.33 -4.58
C ALA A 21 0.70 -1.74 -5.80
N VAL A 22 -0.04 -2.85 -5.70
CA VAL A 22 -0.98 -3.31 -6.75
C VAL A 22 -2.03 -2.25 -7.01
N LYS A 23 -2.59 -1.63 -5.97
CA LYS A 23 -3.57 -0.55 -6.14
C LYS A 23 -2.96 0.69 -6.76
N GLY A 24 -1.74 1.07 -6.35
CA GLY A 24 -0.97 2.14 -6.98
C GLY A 24 -0.79 1.92 -8.48
N VAL A 25 -0.44 0.70 -8.89
CA VAL A 25 -0.35 0.32 -10.32
C VAL A 25 -1.70 0.44 -11.03
N GLN A 26 -2.79 -0.08 -10.44
CA GLN A 26 -4.12 0.03 -11.03
C GLN A 26 -4.52 1.49 -11.28
N VAL A 27 -4.39 2.35 -10.26
CA VAL A 27 -4.72 3.77 -10.38
C VAL A 27 -3.78 4.47 -11.37
N TRP A 28 -2.50 4.10 -11.41
CA TRP A 28 -1.53 4.61 -12.37
C TRP A 28 -1.89 4.26 -13.82
N LEU A 29 -2.44 3.07 -14.06
CA LEU A 29 -2.93 2.68 -15.39
C LEU A 29 -4.19 3.44 -15.79
N MET A 30 -5.01 3.84 -14.81
CA MET A 30 -6.19 4.67 -15.02
C MET A 30 -5.87 6.15 -15.29
N ARG A 31 -4.61 6.60 -15.22
CA ARG A 31 -4.21 8.02 -15.39
C ARG A 31 -4.67 8.67 -16.72
N HIS A 32 -5.00 7.86 -17.72
CA HIS A 32 -5.50 8.32 -19.03
C HIS A 32 -7.02 8.30 -19.12
N ALA A 33 -7.74 8.01 -18.02
CA ALA A 33 -9.19 8.07 -17.99
C ALA A 33 -9.68 9.48 -18.32
N THR A 34 -10.74 9.57 -19.11
CA THR A 34 -11.39 10.84 -19.48
C THR A 34 -12.62 11.13 -18.61
N GLU A 35 -13.10 10.13 -17.89
CA GLU A 35 -14.25 10.21 -16.99
C GLU A 35 -13.82 10.03 -15.53
N PRO A 36 -14.60 10.55 -14.56
CA PRO A 36 -14.32 10.32 -13.14
C PRO A 36 -14.36 8.83 -12.80
N VAL A 37 -13.42 8.37 -11.97
CA VAL A 37 -13.30 6.94 -11.60
C VAL A 37 -13.39 6.78 -10.09
N ALA A 38 -14.17 5.82 -9.63
CA ALA A 38 -14.20 5.40 -8.24
C ALA A 38 -12.99 4.50 -7.92
N ILE A 39 -12.20 4.85 -6.91
CA ILE A 39 -11.05 4.04 -6.49
C ILE A 39 -11.47 3.15 -5.32
N GLN A 40 -11.70 1.87 -5.59
CA GLN A 40 -12.00 0.89 -4.54
C GLN A 40 -10.73 0.26 -3.95
N PHE A 41 -10.58 0.25 -2.64
CA PHE A 41 -9.49 -0.41 -1.94
C PHE A 41 -10.00 -1.25 -0.76
N TYR A 42 -9.78 -2.57 -0.83
CA TYR A 42 -10.42 -3.56 0.04
C TYR A 42 -11.94 -3.44 0.05
N PHE A 43 -12.52 -2.96 1.16
CA PHE A 43 -13.95 -2.78 1.39
C PHE A 43 -14.36 -1.30 1.40
N PHE A 44 -13.42 -0.39 1.14
CA PHE A 44 -13.65 1.04 1.16
C PHE A 44 -13.55 1.63 -0.23
N GLU A 45 -14.45 2.56 -0.52
CA GLU A 45 -14.38 3.40 -1.71
C GLU A 45 -13.71 4.72 -1.33
N ILE A 46 -12.65 5.07 -2.06
CA ILE A 46 -11.89 6.29 -1.85
C ILE A 46 -12.39 7.34 -2.84
N GLY A 47 -13.36 8.12 -2.37
CA GLY A 47 -14.04 9.15 -3.16
C GLY A 47 -15.04 8.53 -4.15
N GLU A 48 -16.27 9.03 -4.13
CA GLU A 48 -17.34 8.58 -5.05
C GLU A 48 -16.98 8.81 -6.52
N ALA A 49 -16.12 9.80 -6.80
CA ALA A 49 -15.63 10.11 -8.16
C ALA A 49 -14.31 10.87 -8.10
N VAL A 50 -13.19 10.19 -8.37
CA VAL A 50 -11.88 10.85 -8.48
C VAL A 50 -11.72 11.42 -9.89
N LEU A 51 -11.51 12.74 -9.96
CA LEU A 51 -11.25 13.43 -11.22
C LEU A 51 -9.96 12.91 -11.88
N PRO A 52 -9.92 12.76 -13.21
CA PRO A 52 -8.74 12.27 -13.93
C PRO A 52 -7.43 12.97 -13.57
N GLY A 53 -7.47 14.29 -13.40
CA GLY A 53 -6.29 15.10 -13.04
C GLY A 53 -5.67 14.74 -11.69
N ASN A 54 -6.43 14.09 -10.81
CA ASN A 54 -5.98 13.71 -9.47
C ASN A 54 -5.49 12.25 -9.39
N LEU A 55 -5.77 11.40 -10.39
CA LEU A 55 -5.45 9.98 -10.36
C LEU A 55 -3.95 9.71 -10.15
N VAL A 56 -3.09 10.54 -10.75
CA VAL A 56 -1.63 10.44 -10.56
C VAL A 56 -1.25 10.65 -9.09
N SER A 57 -1.82 11.66 -8.43
CA SER A 57 -1.57 11.93 -7.01
C SER A 57 -2.02 10.78 -6.12
N TYR A 58 -3.18 10.17 -6.41
CA TYR A 58 -3.65 8.98 -5.69
C TYR A 58 -2.73 7.77 -5.92
N ALA A 59 -2.29 7.52 -7.16
CA ALA A 59 -1.35 6.45 -7.46
C ALA A 59 -0.03 6.61 -6.68
N VAL A 60 0.51 7.84 -6.63
CA VAL A 60 1.71 8.16 -5.85
C VAL A 60 1.49 7.92 -4.37
N ALA A 61 0.34 8.34 -3.81
CA ALA A 61 0.01 8.12 -2.41
C ALA A 61 -0.02 6.61 -2.06
N PHE A 62 -0.57 5.77 -2.94
CA PHE A 62 -0.55 4.31 -2.79
C PHE A 62 0.88 3.73 -2.80
N PHE A 63 1.75 4.20 -3.70
CA PHE A 63 3.14 3.76 -3.72
C PHE A 63 3.92 4.20 -2.47
N VAL A 64 3.69 5.42 -1.98
CA VAL A 64 4.29 5.91 -0.73
C VAL A 64 3.81 5.07 0.45
N ALA A 65 2.51 4.76 0.54
CA ALA A 65 1.96 3.88 1.56
C ALA A 65 2.55 2.47 1.50
N ALA A 66 2.73 1.91 0.29
CA ALA A 66 3.37 0.61 0.09
C ALA A 66 4.82 0.63 0.61
N PHE A 67 5.58 1.67 0.26
CA PHE A 67 6.98 1.81 0.65
C PHE A 67 7.14 1.94 2.17
N ILE A 68 6.39 2.86 2.82
CA ILE A 68 6.43 3.04 4.28
C ILE A 68 6.06 1.74 4.98
N THR A 69 5.05 1.03 4.50
CA THR A 69 4.60 -0.25 5.07
C THR A 69 5.69 -1.33 4.94
N ALA A 70 6.36 -1.42 3.78
CA ALA A 70 7.48 -2.33 3.58
C ALA A 70 8.65 -1.99 4.54
N VAL A 71 9.03 -0.71 4.63
CA VAL A 71 10.08 -0.25 5.55
C VAL A 71 9.72 -0.60 7.00
N ALA A 72 8.47 -0.40 7.42
CA ALA A 72 8.01 -0.79 8.74
C ALA A 72 8.10 -2.30 8.97
N ALA A 73 7.72 -3.12 7.97
CA ALA A 73 7.84 -4.58 8.03
C ALA A 73 9.32 -4.99 8.22
N PHE A 74 10.22 -4.43 7.41
CA PHE A 74 11.65 -4.71 7.51
C PHE A 74 12.25 -4.21 8.82
N ALA A 75 11.88 -3.03 9.31
CA ALA A 75 12.33 -2.51 10.59
C ALA A 75 11.93 -3.43 11.77
N PHE A 76 10.75 -4.05 11.68
CA PHE A 76 10.27 -5.00 12.68
C PHE A 76 11.13 -6.26 12.76
N ILE A 77 11.66 -6.72 11.63
CA ILE A 77 12.63 -7.84 11.56
C ILE A 77 14.06 -7.37 11.86
N ALA A 78 14.50 -6.20 11.38
CA ALA A 78 15.87 -5.70 11.53
C ALA A 78 16.25 -5.48 13.02
N ARG A 79 15.29 -5.08 13.86
CA ARG A 79 15.44 -5.05 15.33
C ARG A 79 15.92 -6.37 15.93
N ARG A 80 15.66 -7.51 15.27
CA ARG A 80 16.13 -8.84 15.69
C ARG A 80 17.55 -9.15 15.20
N LEU A 81 17.94 -8.67 14.02
CA LEU A 81 19.24 -8.95 13.40
C LEU A 81 20.36 -8.06 13.92
N PHE A 82 20.05 -6.79 14.19
CA PHE A 82 21.05 -5.78 14.60
C PHE A 82 20.94 -5.35 16.07
N GLY A 83 20.05 -5.99 16.85
CA GLY A 83 19.97 -5.91 18.31
C GLY A 83 20.47 -4.60 18.94
N PHE A 84 19.61 -3.58 18.95
CA PHE A 84 19.64 -2.55 19.99
C PHE A 84 18.53 -2.86 21.00
#